data_AF-A0A5S4FG21-F1
#
_entry.id   AF-A0A5S4FG21-F1
#
_cell.length_a   1.000
_cell.length_b   1.000
_cell.length_c   1.000
_cell.angle_alpha   90.00
_cell.angle_beta   90.00
_cell.angle_gamma   90.00
#
_symmetry.space_group_name_H-M   'P 1'
#
loop_
_entity.id
_entity.type
_entity.pdbx_description
1 polymer ?
#
loop_
_entity_poly.entity_id
_entity_poly.type
_entity_poly.pdbx_seq_one_letter_code
_entity_poly.pdbx_strand_id
1 'polypeptide(L)'
;MNKEDHRMVAAKVLGVLPEDDRRKVWPPRERVHPAAKRREDAQWLRERFRPWLGRRLRGTSSGDNVTAKRLELIPFETGAI
;
A
#
# COMPACT_ATOMS: atom_id res chain seq x y z
N MET A 1 -3.49 -2.69 -10.01
CA MET A 1 -4.64 -1.88 -9.57
C MET A 1 -4.94 -0.87 -10.67
N ASN A 2 -6.18 -0.79 -11.14
CA ASN A 2 -6.57 0.08 -12.24
C ASN A 2 -6.72 1.54 -11.73
N LYS A 3 -6.63 2.54 -12.60
CA LYS A 3 -6.80 3.96 -12.27
C LYS A 3 -8.17 4.25 -11.63
N GLU A 4 -9.20 3.56 -12.10
CA GLU A 4 -10.56 3.65 -11.55
C GLU A 4 -10.59 3.22 -10.08
N ASP A 5 -9.83 2.18 -9.73
CA ASP A 5 -9.78 1.68 -8.37
C ASP A 5 -9.15 2.71 -7.42
N HIS A 6 -8.07 3.35 -7.87
CA HIS A 6 -7.41 4.42 -7.14
C HIS A 6 -8.34 5.62 -6.93
N ARG A 7 -9.13 5.99 -7.94
CA ARG A 7 -10.12 7.08 -7.86
C ARG A 7 -11.20 6.76 -6.81
N MET A 8 -11.75 5.56 -6.83
CA MET A 8 -12.77 5.12 -5.87
C MET A 8 -12.26 5.12 -4.43
N VAL A 9 -11.04 4.62 -4.20
CA VAL A 9 -10.41 4.64 -2.87
C VAL A 9 -10.19 6.07 -2.40
N ALA A 10 -9.63 6.94 -3.26
CA ALA A 10 -9.40 8.34 -2.91
C ALA A 10 -10.70 9.07 -2.56
N ALA A 11 -11.75 8.88 -3.36
CA ALA A 11 -13.05 9.50 -3.13
C ALA A 11 -13.69 9.02 -1.80
N LYS A 12 -13.50 7.75 -1.43
CA LYS A 12 -13.98 7.19 -0.17
C LYS A 12 -13.24 7.77 1.04
N VAL A 13 -11.91 7.88 0.96
CA VAL A 13 -11.07 8.47 2.02
C VAL A 13 -11.39 9.95 2.23
N LEU A 14 -11.61 10.69 1.14
CA LEU A 14 -11.95 12.11 1.20
C LEU A 14 -13.41 12.39 1.60
N GLY A 15 -14.25 11.35 1.73
CA GLY A 15 -15.66 11.51 2.07
C GLY A 15 -16.52 12.18 0.98
N VAL A 16 -15.96 12.39 -0.22
CA VAL A 16 -16.59 13.10 -1.33
C VAL A 16 -17.54 12.22 -2.16
N LEU A 17 -17.62 10.92 -1.85
CA LEU A 17 -18.61 10.04 -2.47
C LEU A 17 -20.02 10.39 -1.96
N PRO A 18 -21.03 10.42 -2.86
CA PRO A 18 -22.44 10.41 -2.49
C PRO A 18 -22.74 9.27 -1.50
N GLU A 19 -23.73 9.45 -0.61
CA GLU A 19 -24.01 8.45 0.44
C GLU A 19 -24.30 7.05 -0.13
N ASP A 20 -25.04 6.98 -1.25
CA ASP A 20 -25.29 5.75 -2.01
C ASP A 20 -24.00 5.09 -2.53
N ASP A 21 -23.03 5.86 -3.00
CA ASP A 21 -21.77 5.35 -3.54
C ASP A 21 -20.77 4.95 -2.44
N ARG A 22 -20.87 5.49 -1.21
CA ARG A 22 -19.99 5.11 -0.08
C ARG A 22 -20.15 3.64 0.31
N ARG A 23 -21.37 3.11 0.15
CA ARG A 23 -21.73 1.71 0.49
C ARG A 23 -21.63 0.77 -0.71
N LYS A 24 -21.28 1.26 -1.90
CA LYS A 24 -21.19 0.46 -3.11
C LYS A 24 -20.22 -0.71 -2.90
N VAL A 25 -20.74 -1.92 -3.06
CA VAL A 25 -19.95 -3.14 -2.95
C VAL A 25 -19.10 -3.25 -4.20
N TRP A 26 -17.83 -3.60 -4.01
CA TRP A 26 -16.91 -3.81 -5.13
C TRP A 26 -17.42 -4.91 -6.05
N PRO A 27 -17.28 -4.80 -7.38
CA PRO A 27 -17.62 -5.89 -8.26
C PRO A 27 -16.89 -7.17 -7.82
N PRO A 28 -17.57 -8.33 -7.83
CA PRO A 28 -16.94 -9.58 -7.45
C PRO A 28 -15.71 -9.81 -8.33
N ARG A 29 -14.59 -10.18 -7.71
CA ARG A 29 -13.39 -10.55 -8.45
C ARG A 29 -13.67 -11.80 -9.26
N GLU A 30 -13.09 -11.85 -10.46
CA GLU A 30 -13.15 -13.03 -11.30
C GLU A 30 -12.61 -14.25 -10.54
N ARG A 31 -13.35 -15.36 -10.61
CA ARG A 31 -13.01 -16.59 -9.90
C ARG A 31 -11.90 -17.31 -10.66
N VAL A 32 -10.67 -17.20 -10.16
CA VAL A 32 -9.53 -17.97 -10.66
C VAL A 32 -9.48 -19.36 -9.99
N HIS A 33 -9.04 -20.37 -10.74
CA HIS A 33 -8.83 -21.70 -10.19
C HIS A 33 -7.80 -21.64 -9.04
N PRO A 34 -8.02 -22.29 -7.88
CA PRO A 34 -7.11 -22.19 -6.73
C PRO A 34 -5.65 -22.54 -7.06
N ALA A 35 -5.43 -23.55 -7.91
CA ALA A 35 -4.09 -23.95 -8.33
C ALA A 35 -3.37 -22.86 -9.15
N ALA A 36 -4.09 -22.15 -10.02
CA ALA A 36 -3.53 -21.05 -10.80
C ALA A 36 -3.10 -19.90 -9.88
N LYS A 37 -3.97 -19.53 -8.93
CA LYS A 37 -3.67 -18.52 -7.91
C LYS A 37 -2.41 -18.85 -7.10
N ARG A 38 -2.27 -20.11 -6.64
CA ARG A 38 -1.08 -20.54 -5.88
C ARG A 38 0.20 -20.44 -6.70
N ARG A 39 0.13 -20.75 -7.99
CA ARG A 39 1.28 -20.62 -8.90
C ARG A 39 1.69 -19.16 -9.09
N GLU A 40 0.72 -18.27 -9.31
CA GLU A 40 0.95 -16.83 -9.40
C GLU A 40 1.54 -16.26 -8.10
N ASP A 41 0.97 -16.64 -6.95
CA ASP A 41 1.46 -16.21 -5.64
C ASP A 41 2.92 -16.68 -5.42
N ALA A 42 3.25 -17.92 -5.78
CA ALA A 42 4.61 -18.45 -5.66
C ALA A 42 5.60 -17.74 -6.59
N GLN A 43 5.18 -17.44 -7.82
CA GLN A 43 5.98 -16.67 -8.76
C GLN A 43 6.24 -15.25 -8.24
N TRP A 44 5.19 -14.56 -7.78
CA TRP A 44 5.30 -13.23 -7.18
C TRP A 44 6.21 -13.24 -5.94
N LEU A 45 6.08 -14.26 -5.08
CA LEU A 45 6.90 -14.42 -3.90
C LEU A 45 8.39 -14.51 -4.29
N ARG A 46 8.70 -15.30 -5.32
CA ARG A 46 10.05 -15.49 -5.83
C ARG A 46 10.62 -14.21 -6.47
N GLU A 47 9.83 -13.54 -7.30
CA GLU A 47 10.30 -12.45 -8.17
C GLU A 47 10.28 -11.08 -7.49
N ARG A 48 9.34 -10.85 -6.57
CA ARG A 48 9.09 -9.51 -5.98
C ARG A 48 9.29 -9.49 -4.48
N PHE A 49 8.82 -10.50 -3.76
CA PHE A 49 8.83 -10.50 -2.29
C PHE A 49 10.16 -10.97 -1.69
N ARG A 50 10.78 -11.99 -2.26
CA ARG A 50 12.04 -12.58 -1.77
C ARG A 50 13.13 -11.52 -1.50
N PRO A 51 13.38 -10.52 -2.38
CA PRO A 51 14.35 -9.47 -2.09
C PRO A 51 14.01 -8.65 -0.85
N TRP A 52 12.73 -8.33 -0.64
CA TRP A 52 12.26 -7.61 0.54
C TRP A 52 12.40 -8.45 1.82
N LEU A 53 12.04 -9.75 1.76
CA LEU A 53 12.20 -10.65 2.91
C LEU A 53 13.68 -10.78 3.30
N GLY A 54 14.57 -10.90 2.32
CA GLY A 54 16.01 -10.91 2.56
C GLY A 54 16.51 -9.64 3.26
N ARG A 55 16.02 -8.46 2.86
CA ARG A 55 16.32 -7.21 3.55
C ARG A 55 15.81 -7.24 5.00
N ARG A 56 14.58 -7.68 5.22
CA ARG A 56 13.98 -7.80 6.57
C ARG A 56 14.76 -8.73 7.49
N LEU A 57 15.18 -9.90 7.01
CA LEU A 57 15.98 -10.84 7.80
C LEU A 57 17.38 -10.31 8.14
N ARG A 58 17.95 -9.46 7.28
CA ARG A 58 19.23 -8.78 7.55
C ARG A 58 19.10 -7.49 8.35
N GLY A 59 17.88 -7.12 8.76
CA GLY A 59 17.63 -5.83 9.41
C GLY A 59 17.80 -4.61 8.50
N THR A 60 17.88 -4.80 7.17
CA THR A 60 18.06 -3.70 6.22
C THR A 60 16.71 -3.02 5.93
N SER A 61 16.63 -1.72 6.15
CA SER A 61 15.49 -0.86 5.77
C SER A 61 15.79 -0.06 4.51
N SER A 62 14.75 0.36 3.79
CA SER A 62 14.89 1.34 2.71
C SER A 62 15.42 2.69 3.20
N GLY A 63 15.31 2.96 4.50
CA GLY A 63 15.79 4.19 5.14
C GLY A 63 17.26 4.16 5.59
N ASP A 64 17.95 3.01 5.54
CA ASP A 64 19.29 2.89 6.12
C ASP A 64 20.34 3.81 5.46
N ASN A 65 20.15 4.11 4.18
CA ASN A 65 21.01 5.02 3.42
C ASN A 65 20.37 6.41 3.22
N VAL A 66 19.28 6.71 3.93
CA VAL A 66 18.55 7.96 3.79
C VAL A 66 18.77 8.81 5.03
N THR A 67 19.46 9.94 4.86
CA THR A 67 19.57 10.96 5.91
C THR A 67 18.21 11.62 6.14
N ALA A 68 17.79 11.74 7.41
CA ALA A 68 16.56 12.42 7.75
C ALA A 68 16.60 13.89 7.31
N LYS A 69 15.50 14.40 6.75
CA LYS A 69 15.37 15.83 6.40
C LYS A 69 15.50 16.75 7.62
N ARG A 70 15.19 16.24 8.81
CA ARG A 70 15.42 16.88 10.10
C ARG A 70 16.10 15.85 11.00
N LEU A 71 17.41 15.95 11.11
CA LEU A 71 18.22 15.02 11.89
C LEU A 71 18.10 15.31 13.40
N GLU A 72 18.01 16.59 13.75
CA GLU A 72 17.81 17.03 15.13
C GLU A 72 16.33 17.00 15.50
N LEU A 73 16.03 16.31 16.60
CA LEU A 73 14.70 16.29 17.21
C LEU A 73 14.48 17.61 17.97
N ILE A 74 14.05 18.64 17.24
CA ILE A 74 13.63 19.91 17.83
C ILE A 74 12.16 19.84 18.25
N PRO A 75 11.75 20.54 19.33
CA PRO A 75 10.35 20.70 19.68
C PRO A 75 9.53 21.21 18.50
N PHE A 76 8.33 20.66 18.33
CA PHE A 76 7.40 21.14 17.32
C PHE A 76 6.77 22.45 17.82
N GLU A 77 7.22 23.58 17.28
CA GLU A 77 6.60 24.88 17.52
C GLU A 77 5.18 24.84 16.96
N THR A 78 4.18 24.76 17.85
CA THR A 78 2.77 24.88 17.47
C THR A 78 2.50 26.35 17.22
N GLY A 79 2.94 26.86 16.07
CA GLY A 79 2.49 28.16 15.59
C GLY A 79 0.99 28.08 15.36
N ALA A 80 0.22 28.91 16.07
CA ALA A 80 -1.22 29.01 15.90
C ALA A 80 -1.54 29.22 14.40
N ILE A 81 -2.34 28.30 13.86
CA ILE A 81 -2.89 28.36 12.49
C ILE A 81 -4.02 29.38 12.49
#